data_AF-U4V1K3-F1
#
_entry.id   AF-U4V1K3-F1
#
_cell.length_a   1.000
_cell.length_b   1.000
_cell.length_c   1.000
_cell.angle_alpha   90.00
_cell.angle_beta   90.00
_cell.angle_gamma   90.00
#
_symmetry.space_group_name_H-M   'P 1'
#
loop_
_entity.id
_entity.type
_entity.pdbx_description
1 polymer ?
#
loop_
_entity_poly.entity_id
_entity_poly.type
_entity_poly.pdbx_seq_one_letter_code
_entity_poly.pdbx_strand_id
1 'polypeptide(L)'
;MFSTRFHFVEDVFAHLEGKRWIVFNAETPQQIAALKHLKPTIYQTFAPSVTDLQAVGYDVVQSVKSDFDVAVVLLPKAKALSRHLIASAQKCTNSGLVIVDGQKDAGIDPILKDLRKRTSLEDAVSKAHGKIAWFTGDRDLSDYFDTPKALEDGFKTLAGVFSADAADPASELLLSALPRLTGTVADLGAGWGYLTRNLIEMPTKRVIAVEADYRAIEIARLNVPSDKIKFVWADATSWRADEVLDTVVMNPPFHNFGKADPGIGIDFIKSAVRSLKPQGDCYIVANRHLPYEQTLNELFQDVSEVTKDNRYKVLYAYKPKRQDGI
;
A
#
# COMPACT_ATOMS: atom_id res chain seq x y z
N MET A 1 -18.37 -7.47 9.47
CA MET A 1 -17.56 -6.93 8.34
C MET A 1 -18.51 -6.43 7.25
N PHE A 2 -18.04 -5.86 6.13
CA PHE A 2 -18.90 -5.31 5.06
C PHE A 2 -20.05 -6.24 4.67
N SER A 3 -19.76 -7.50 4.33
CA SER A 3 -20.79 -8.49 3.96
C SER A 3 -21.91 -8.64 5.00
N THR A 4 -21.59 -8.52 6.30
CA THR A 4 -22.60 -8.51 7.37
C THR A 4 -23.52 -7.30 7.30
N ARG A 5 -22.97 -6.10 7.00
CA ARG A 5 -23.75 -4.86 6.88
C ARG A 5 -24.56 -4.84 5.59
N PHE A 6 -23.96 -5.26 4.48
CA PHE A 6 -24.61 -5.29 3.17
C PHE A 6 -25.87 -6.17 3.18
N HIS A 7 -25.83 -7.34 3.83
CA HIS A 7 -26.99 -8.22 3.93
C HIS A 7 -28.23 -7.56 4.59
N PHE A 8 -28.04 -6.57 5.49
CA PHE A 8 -29.17 -5.83 6.08
C PHE A 8 -29.82 -4.82 5.12
N VAL A 9 -29.15 -4.48 4.02
CA VAL A 9 -29.58 -3.45 3.06
C VAL A 9 -29.66 -4.00 1.63
N GLU A 10 -29.47 -5.30 1.44
CA GLU A 10 -29.41 -5.95 0.12
C GLU A 10 -30.71 -5.76 -0.67
N ASP A 11 -31.86 -5.88 0.00
CA ASP A 11 -33.18 -5.65 -0.61
C ASP A 11 -33.36 -4.23 -1.15
N VAL A 12 -32.67 -3.24 -0.56
CA VAL A 12 -32.67 -1.85 -1.06
C VAL A 12 -32.06 -1.79 -2.46
N PHE A 13 -31.11 -2.66 -2.76
CA PHE A 13 -30.34 -2.66 -4.00
C PHE A 13 -30.73 -3.76 -4.98
N ALA A 14 -31.73 -4.59 -4.67
CA ALA A 14 -32.16 -5.71 -5.52
C ALA A 14 -32.53 -5.28 -6.95
N HIS A 15 -33.10 -4.07 -7.11
CA HIS A 15 -33.44 -3.50 -8.41
C HIS A 15 -32.24 -3.10 -9.29
N LEU A 16 -31.01 -3.17 -8.75
CA LEU A 16 -29.75 -2.87 -9.43
C LEU A 16 -29.04 -4.14 -9.93
N GLU A 17 -29.72 -5.28 -9.91
CA GLU A 17 -29.23 -6.49 -10.55
C GLU A 17 -29.01 -6.26 -12.06
N GLY A 18 -27.90 -6.79 -12.59
CA GLY A 18 -27.49 -6.59 -13.98
C GLY A 18 -26.86 -5.23 -14.30
N LYS A 19 -26.76 -4.31 -13.32
CA LYS A 19 -25.98 -3.07 -13.45
C LYS A 19 -24.48 -3.33 -13.31
N ARG A 20 -23.65 -2.36 -13.69
CA ARG A 20 -22.19 -2.45 -13.56
C ARG A 20 -21.75 -1.91 -12.22
N TRP A 21 -21.15 -2.79 -11.43
CA TRP A 21 -20.69 -2.50 -10.07
C TRP A 21 -19.17 -2.35 -10.05
N ILE A 22 -18.69 -1.39 -9.29
CA ILE A 22 -17.28 -1.27 -8.91
C ILE A 22 -17.12 -1.23 -7.39
N VAL A 23 -16.13 -1.92 -6.85
CA VAL A 23 -15.78 -1.83 -5.43
C VAL A 23 -14.39 -1.23 -5.28
N PHE A 24 -14.28 -0.15 -4.51
CA PHE A 24 -13.02 0.49 -4.16
C PHE A 24 -12.49 -0.08 -2.85
N ASN A 25 -11.19 -0.37 -2.84
CA ASN A 25 -10.40 -0.69 -1.65
C ASN A 25 -10.86 -1.97 -0.92
N ALA A 26 -11.26 -3.01 -1.68
CA ALA A 26 -11.44 -4.36 -1.13
C ALA A 26 -10.08 -5.00 -0.87
N GLU A 27 -9.80 -5.37 0.39
CA GLU A 27 -8.49 -5.91 0.78
C GLU A 27 -8.44 -7.43 0.62
N THR A 28 -9.58 -8.12 0.79
CA THR A 28 -9.67 -9.58 0.64
C THR A 28 -10.97 -10.01 -0.04
N PRO A 29 -10.99 -11.18 -0.70
CA PRO A 29 -12.22 -11.76 -1.25
C PRO A 29 -13.37 -11.89 -0.24
N GLN A 30 -13.05 -12.21 1.03
CA GLN A 30 -14.05 -12.44 2.07
C GLN A 30 -14.76 -11.16 2.49
N GLN A 31 -14.09 -10.00 2.41
CA GLN A 31 -14.72 -8.72 2.74
C GLN A 31 -15.96 -8.49 1.86
N ILE A 32 -15.83 -8.75 0.56
CA ILE A 32 -16.82 -8.48 -0.49
C ILE A 32 -17.61 -9.71 -0.95
N ALA A 33 -17.55 -10.82 -0.21
CA ALA A 33 -18.19 -12.08 -0.60
C ALA A 33 -19.69 -11.95 -0.92
N ALA A 34 -20.40 -11.05 -0.21
CA ALA A 34 -21.82 -10.76 -0.47
C ALA A 34 -22.08 -10.25 -1.91
N LEU A 35 -21.11 -9.57 -2.53
CA LEU A 35 -21.26 -9.00 -3.88
C LEU A 35 -20.83 -9.96 -5.00
N LYS A 36 -20.37 -11.18 -4.67
CA LYS A 36 -19.78 -12.10 -5.66
C LYS A 36 -20.72 -12.38 -6.83
N HIS A 37 -22.03 -12.49 -6.57
CA HIS A 37 -23.04 -12.75 -7.59
C HIS A 37 -23.19 -11.61 -8.61
N LEU A 38 -22.85 -10.38 -8.23
CA LEU A 38 -22.91 -9.18 -9.08
C LEU A 38 -21.71 -9.04 -10.01
N LYS A 39 -20.66 -9.86 -9.81
CA LYS A 39 -19.39 -9.82 -10.58
C LYS A 39 -18.80 -8.40 -10.69
N PRO A 40 -18.59 -7.69 -9.57
CA PRO A 40 -18.08 -6.33 -9.61
C PRO A 40 -16.64 -6.28 -10.15
N THR A 41 -16.31 -5.18 -10.85
CA THR A 41 -14.91 -4.78 -11.03
C THR A 41 -14.38 -4.25 -9.69
N ILE A 42 -13.12 -4.50 -9.38
CA ILE A 42 -12.49 -4.07 -8.12
C ILE A 42 -11.40 -3.05 -8.42
N TYR A 43 -11.49 -1.87 -7.83
CA TYR A 43 -10.38 -0.93 -7.79
C TYR A 43 -9.54 -1.20 -6.54
N GLN A 44 -8.30 -1.66 -6.75
CA GLN A 44 -7.35 -1.96 -5.68
C GLN A 44 -5.91 -1.70 -6.16
N THR A 45 -5.12 -1.04 -5.31
CA THR A 45 -3.75 -0.61 -5.61
C THR A 45 -2.69 -1.37 -4.83
N PHE A 46 -3.08 -2.13 -3.79
CA PHE A 46 -2.16 -2.94 -3.00
C PHE A 46 -1.93 -4.32 -3.63
N ALA A 47 -0.71 -4.60 -4.10
CA ALA A 47 -0.36 -5.78 -4.90
C ALA A 47 -0.76 -7.13 -4.25
N PRO A 48 -0.56 -7.36 -2.93
CA PRO A 48 -1.05 -8.58 -2.29
C PRO A 48 -2.56 -8.76 -2.43
N SER A 49 -3.35 -7.72 -2.15
CA SER A 49 -4.80 -7.76 -2.29
C SER A 49 -5.24 -7.97 -3.75
N VAL A 50 -4.55 -7.35 -4.71
CA VAL A 50 -4.81 -7.58 -6.14
C VAL A 50 -4.62 -9.06 -6.48
N THR A 51 -3.52 -9.65 -6.03
CA THR A 51 -3.20 -11.07 -6.28
C THR A 51 -4.28 -11.98 -5.70
N ASP A 52 -4.68 -11.76 -4.43
CA ASP A 52 -5.71 -12.57 -3.77
C ASP A 52 -7.08 -12.46 -4.43
N LEU A 53 -7.46 -11.25 -4.88
CA LEU A 53 -8.72 -10.98 -5.55
C LEU A 53 -8.75 -11.59 -6.96
N GLN A 54 -7.65 -11.49 -7.72
CA GLN A 54 -7.53 -12.10 -9.05
C GLN A 54 -7.53 -13.62 -8.97
N ALA A 55 -6.90 -14.21 -7.94
CA ALA A 55 -6.86 -15.66 -7.74
C ALA A 55 -8.26 -16.29 -7.59
N VAL A 56 -9.24 -15.52 -7.10
CA VAL A 56 -10.65 -15.96 -7.01
C VAL A 56 -11.53 -15.49 -8.18
N GLY A 57 -10.94 -14.87 -9.20
CA GLY A 57 -11.57 -14.53 -10.48
C GLY A 57 -12.20 -13.14 -10.58
N TYR A 58 -11.88 -12.20 -9.68
CA TYR A 58 -12.32 -10.81 -9.86
C TYR A 58 -11.51 -10.09 -10.94
N ASP A 59 -12.18 -9.21 -11.69
CA ASP A 59 -11.53 -8.20 -12.53
C ASP A 59 -11.02 -7.07 -11.63
N VAL A 60 -9.70 -6.89 -11.54
CA VAL A 60 -9.06 -5.93 -10.63
C VAL A 60 -8.27 -4.91 -11.42
N VAL A 61 -8.59 -3.62 -11.22
CA VAL A 61 -8.04 -2.49 -11.98
C VAL A 61 -7.36 -1.47 -11.06
N GLN A 62 -6.35 -0.78 -11.59
CA GLN A 62 -5.61 0.28 -10.89
C GLN A 62 -5.97 1.68 -11.41
N SER A 63 -6.84 1.75 -12.42
CA SER A 63 -7.39 2.97 -12.98
C SER A 63 -8.86 2.77 -13.29
N VAL A 64 -9.70 3.75 -12.96
CA VAL A 64 -11.15 3.65 -13.12
C VAL A 64 -11.62 4.45 -14.32
N LYS A 65 -12.49 3.85 -15.14
CA LYS A 65 -13.21 4.51 -16.23
C LYS A 65 -14.59 5.00 -15.74
N SER A 66 -15.12 6.05 -16.36
CA SER A 66 -16.46 6.58 -16.06
C SER A 66 -17.58 5.77 -16.73
N ASP A 67 -17.71 4.51 -16.33
CA ASP A 67 -18.57 3.53 -17.00
C ASP A 67 -19.24 2.54 -16.02
N PHE A 68 -19.57 3.00 -14.81
CA PHE A 68 -20.24 2.19 -13.79
C PHE A 68 -21.60 2.80 -13.41
N ASP A 69 -22.49 1.99 -12.86
CA ASP A 69 -23.80 2.43 -12.37
C ASP A 69 -23.80 2.55 -10.83
N VAL A 70 -23.02 1.67 -10.17
CA VAL A 70 -22.94 1.57 -8.71
C VAL A 70 -21.49 1.44 -8.28
N ALA A 71 -21.11 2.21 -7.26
CA ALA A 71 -19.81 2.10 -6.61
C ALA A 71 -19.97 1.81 -5.12
N VAL A 72 -19.18 0.86 -4.62
CA VAL A 72 -19.03 0.58 -3.18
C VAL A 72 -17.65 1.06 -2.75
N VAL A 73 -17.55 1.89 -1.73
CA VAL A 73 -16.29 2.37 -1.17
C VAL A 73 -16.11 1.79 0.22
N LEU A 74 -15.14 0.89 0.36
CA LEU A 74 -14.72 0.35 1.64
C LEU A 74 -13.65 1.27 2.23
N LEU A 75 -14.00 1.97 3.31
CA LEU A 75 -13.16 3.05 3.82
C LEU A 75 -11.82 2.52 4.39
N PRO A 76 -10.68 3.04 3.90
CA PRO A 76 -9.41 2.88 4.59
C PRO A 76 -9.39 3.75 5.85
N LYS A 77 -8.38 3.54 6.71
CA LYS A 77 -8.19 4.34 7.94
C LYS A 77 -7.79 5.80 7.65
N ALA A 78 -7.13 6.06 6.52
CA ALA A 78 -6.67 7.39 6.14
C ALA A 78 -7.82 8.23 5.58
N LYS A 79 -8.32 9.19 6.37
CA LYS A 79 -9.50 10.03 6.02
C LYS A 79 -9.40 10.73 4.65
N ALA A 80 -8.23 11.27 4.31
CA ALA A 80 -8.04 11.95 3.03
C ALA A 80 -8.09 10.97 1.84
N LEU A 81 -7.57 9.74 2.01
CA LEU A 81 -7.76 8.67 1.02
C LEU A 81 -9.23 8.27 0.94
N SER A 82 -9.93 8.12 2.07
CA SER A 82 -11.38 7.84 2.09
C SER A 82 -12.17 8.86 1.26
N ARG A 83 -11.88 10.15 1.42
CA ARG A 83 -12.48 11.24 0.62
C ARG A 83 -12.17 11.09 -0.86
N HIS A 84 -10.90 10.88 -1.22
CA HIS A 84 -10.48 10.71 -2.61
C HIS A 84 -11.18 9.53 -3.28
N LEU A 85 -11.34 8.39 -2.59
CA LEU A 85 -12.04 7.23 -3.11
C LEU A 85 -13.54 7.50 -3.30
N ILE A 86 -14.19 8.23 -2.38
CA ILE A 86 -15.60 8.61 -2.51
C ILE A 86 -15.82 9.54 -3.71
N ALA A 87 -14.97 10.54 -3.90
CA ALA A 87 -15.06 11.44 -5.05
C ALA A 87 -14.82 10.70 -6.37
N SER A 88 -13.85 9.77 -6.38
CA SER A 88 -13.58 8.90 -7.53
C SER A 88 -14.75 7.98 -7.86
N ALA A 89 -15.43 7.44 -6.83
CA ALA A 89 -16.63 6.63 -6.96
C ALA A 89 -17.82 7.41 -7.55
N GLN A 90 -18.06 8.64 -7.10
CA GLN A 90 -19.11 9.48 -7.69
C GLN A 90 -18.81 9.80 -9.16
N LYS A 91 -17.54 10.11 -9.48
CA LYS A 91 -17.11 10.42 -10.84
C LYS A 91 -17.20 9.22 -11.79
N CYS A 92 -16.88 8.02 -11.30
CA CYS A 92 -16.91 6.83 -12.15
C CYS A 92 -18.33 6.30 -12.40
N THR A 93 -19.27 6.62 -11.51
CA THR A 93 -20.67 6.23 -11.63
C THR A 93 -21.51 7.21 -12.45
N ASN A 94 -20.91 8.29 -12.98
CA ASN A 94 -21.63 9.38 -13.64
C ASN A 94 -22.83 9.84 -12.82
N SER A 95 -22.61 10.07 -11.51
CA SER A 95 -23.65 10.47 -10.56
C SER A 95 -24.68 9.39 -10.21
N GLY A 96 -24.37 8.12 -10.49
CA GLY A 96 -25.10 6.94 -10.03
C GLY A 96 -25.02 6.71 -8.52
N LEU A 97 -25.22 5.47 -8.09
CA LEU A 97 -25.27 5.12 -6.66
C LEU A 97 -23.87 4.96 -6.07
N VAL A 98 -23.58 5.66 -4.98
CA VAL A 98 -22.37 5.47 -4.19
C VAL A 98 -22.73 4.94 -2.81
N ILE A 99 -22.27 3.74 -2.49
CA ILE A 99 -22.38 3.09 -1.19
C ILE A 99 -21.07 3.26 -0.45
N VAL A 100 -21.12 3.77 0.78
CA VAL A 100 -19.95 3.99 1.64
C VAL A 100 -20.07 3.08 2.85
N ASP A 101 -19.06 2.24 3.05
CA ASP A 101 -19.00 1.31 4.17
C ASP A 101 -17.67 1.43 4.92
N GLY A 102 -17.71 1.41 6.24
CA GLY A 102 -16.49 1.44 7.03
C GLY A 102 -16.71 1.06 8.48
N GLN A 103 -15.62 0.69 9.15
CA GLN A 103 -15.61 0.47 10.59
C GLN A 103 -15.52 1.81 11.35
N LYS A 104 -15.98 1.82 12.60
CA LYS A 104 -15.87 3.01 13.48
C LYS A 104 -14.43 3.44 13.70
N ASP A 105 -13.52 2.49 13.89
CA ASP A 105 -12.08 2.71 14.06
C ASP A 105 -11.38 3.10 12.74
N ALA A 106 -12.00 2.85 11.59
CA ALA A 106 -11.59 3.40 10.28
C ALA A 106 -12.14 4.82 10.02
N GLY A 107 -12.89 5.40 10.96
CA GLY A 107 -13.35 6.78 10.86
C GLY A 107 -14.60 6.99 9.98
N ILE A 108 -15.48 5.99 9.86
CA ILE A 108 -16.75 6.13 9.10
C ILE A 108 -17.63 7.28 9.62
N ASP A 109 -17.71 7.48 10.94
CA ASP A 109 -18.59 8.50 11.54
C ASP A 109 -18.28 9.93 11.09
N PRO A 110 -17.03 10.43 11.18
CA PRO A 110 -16.70 11.76 10.67
C PRO A 110 -16.86 11.88 9.16
N ILE A 111 -16.61 10.82 8.39
CA ILE A 111 -16.82 10.82 6.92
C ILE A 111 -18.31 10.96 6.58
N LEU A 112 -19.19 10.17 7.20
CA LEU A 112 -20.64 10.30 6.96
C LEU A 112 -21.19 11.64 7.44
N LYS A 113 -20.66 12.21 8.53
CA LYS A 113 -21.02 13.57 8.98
C LYS A 113 -20.64 14.63 7.95
N ASP A 114 -19.49 14.50 7.30
CA ASP A 114 -19.03 15.40 6.24
C ASP A 114 -19.90 15.25 4.99
N LEU A 115 -20.19 14.02 4.56
CA LEU A 115 -21.06 13.73 3.41
C LEU A 115 -22.48 14.26 3.58
N ARG A 116 -23.08 14.15 4.77
CA ARG A 116 -24.44 14.68 5.04
C ARG A 116 -24.56 16.19 4.81
N LYS A 117 -23.46 16.95 4.94
CA LYS A 117 -23.48 18.39 4.70
C LYS A 117 -23.53 18.76 3.22
N ARG A 118 -23.19 17.80 2.33
CA ARG A 118 -22.94 18.02 0.90
C ARG A 118 -23.88 17.21 0.01
N THR A 119 -24.42 16.13 0.53
CA THR A 119 -25.18 15.12 -0.21
C THR A 119 -26.49 14.82 0.52
N SER A 120 -27.49 14.37 -0.24
CA SER A 120 -28.68 13.73 0.33
C SER A 120 -28.32 12.29 0.72
N LEU A 121 -27.52 12.15 1.77
CA LEU A 121 -27.10 10.84 2.29
C LEU A 121 -28.29 10.17 2.99
N GLU A 122 -28.59 8.95 2.57
CA GLU A 122 -29.60 8.11 3.20
C GLU A 122 -29.19 7.68 4.61
N ASP A 123 -30.16 7.24 5.39
CA ASP A 123 -29.92 6.83 6.77
C ASP A 123 -28.92 5.66 6.87
N ALA A 124 -27.97 5.82 7.79
CA ALA A 124 -26.87 4.87 7.92
C ALA A 124 -27.29 3.66 8.77
N VAL A 125 -27.10 2.46 8.23
CA VAL A 125 -27.30 1.23 8.99
C VAL A 125 -26.05 0.91 9.81
N SER A 126 -26.22 0.78 11.13
CA SER A 126 -25.14 0.50 12.08
C SER A 126 -25.13 -0.97 12.49
N LYS A 127 -24.14 -1.75 12.02
CA LYS A 127 -23.96 -3.18 12.39
C LYS A 127 -22.48 -3.55 12.41
N ALA A 128 -22.14 -4.59 13.20
CA ALA A 128 -20.80 -5.17 13.29
C ALA A 128 -19.68 -4.13 13.49
N HIS A 129 -19.88 -3.21 14.45
CA HIS A 129 -18.97 -2.11 14.81
C HIS A 129 -18.64 -1.11 13.68
N GLY A 130 -19.41 -1.10 12.59
CA GLY A 130 -19.28 -0.14 11.50
C GLY A 130 -20.63 0.39 11.03
N LYS A 131 -20.59 1.13 9.92
CA LYS A 131 -21.78 1.70 9.28
C LYS A 131 -21.71 1.54 7.77
N ILE A 132 -22.88 1.44 7.17
CA ILE A 132 -23.10 1.51 5.73
C ILE A 132 -24.13 2.62 5.45
N ALA A 133 -23.87 3.45 4.45
CA ALA A 133 -24.77 4.52 4.01
C ALA A 133 -24.58 4.73 2.51
N TRP A 134 -25.51 5.37 1.82
CA TRP A 134 -25.41 5.60 0.39
C TRP A 134 -26.04 6.92 -0.02
N PHE A 135 -25.66 7.41 -1.21
CA PHE A 135 -26.22 8.60 -1.83
C PHE A 135 -26.19 8.48 -3.36
N THR A 136 -26.97 9.30 -4.03
CA THR A 136 -27.01 9.43 -5.50
C THR A 136 -26.87 10.89 -5.92
N GLY A 137 -26.58 11.09 -7.21
CA GLY A 137 -26.60 12.40 -7.86
C GLY A 137 -25.25 13.10 -7.89
N ASP A 138 -25.18 14.16 -8.69
CA ASP A 138 -23.95 14.92 -8.86
C ASP A 138 -23.78 15.92 -7.73
N ARG A 139 -22.71 15.79 -6.95
CA ARG A 139 -22.43 16.63 -5.79
C ARG A 139 -21.03 17.20 -5.92
N ASP A 140 -20.84 18.45 -5.53
CA ASP A 140 -19.51 19.03 -5.53
C ASP A 140 -18.66 18.41 -4.41
N LEU A 141 -17.87 17.42 -4.81
CA LEU A 141 -16.82 16.76 -4.02
C LEU A 141 -15.44 17.05 -4.64
N SER A 142 -15.28 18.16 -5.36
CA SER A 142 -14.01 18.50 -6.01
C SER A 142 -12.85 18.63 -5.02
N ASP A 143 -13.13 19.13 -3.80
CA ASP A 143 -12.17 19.27 -2.70
C ASP A 143 -11.82 17.95 -1.99
N TYR A 144 -12.50 16.86 -2.33
CA TYR A 144 -12.18 15.53 -1.80
C TYR A 144 -11.05 14.85 -2.59
N PHE A 145 -10.78 15.29 -3.82
CA PHE A 145 -9.70 14.72 -4.61
C PHE A 145 -8.35 15.05 -3.98
N ASP A 146 -7.67 14.00 -3.52
CA ASP A 146 -6.25 14.07 -3.19
C ASP A 146 -5.40 14.16 -4.47
N THR A 147 -4.46 15.10 -4.49
CA THR A 147 -3.51 15.36 -5.58
C THR A 147 -2.09 15.39 -5.05
N PRO A 148 -1.07 15.02 -5.84
CA PRO A 148 0.31 15.00 -5.35
C PRO A 148 0.74 16.35 -4.76
N LYS A 149 1.18 16.35 -3.50
CA LYS A 149 1.63 17.55 -2.79
C LYS A 149 3.15 17.58 -2.72
N ALA A 150 3.76 18.73 -2.99
CA ALA A 150 5.20 18.90 -2.85
C ALA A 150 5.60 19.02 -1.38
N LEU A 151 6.71 18.36 -1.02
CA LEU A 151 7.44 18.54 0.24
C LEU A 151 8.56 19.58 0.05
N GLU A 152 9.12 20.07 1.15
CA GLU A 152 10.16 21.12 1.14
C GLU A 152 11.44 20.70 0.40
N ASP A 153 11.75 19.40 0.37
CA ASP A 153 12.93 18.80 -0.26
C ASP A 153 12.69 18.32 -1.71
N GLY A 154 11.64 18.85 -2.34
CA GLY A 154 11.32 18.64 -3.75
C GLY A 154 10.63 17.32 -4.09
N PHE A 155 10.38 16.45 -3.10
CA PHE A 155 9.56 15.26 -3.29
C PHE A 155 8.08 15.63 -3.41
N LYS A 156 7.30 14.71 -3.98
CA LYS A 156 5.84 14.74 -3.96
C LYS A 156 5.31 13.53 -3.20
N THR A 157 4.16 13.68 -2.56
CA THR A 157 3.47 12.60 -1.82
C THR A 157 1.96 12.67 -2.06
N LEU A 158 1.25 11.63 -1.61
CA LEU A 158 -0.21 11.54 -1.62
C LEU A 158 -0.72 11.15 -0.24
N ALA A 159 -1.97 11.48 0.07
CA ALA A 159 -2.62 11.02 1.27
C ALA A 159 -2.75 9.48 1.31
N GLY A 160 -2.46 8.89 2.46
CA GLY A 160 -2.59 7.45 2.67
C GLY A 160 -1.44 6.61 2.10
N VAL A 161 -0.44 7.20 1.43
CA VAL A 161 0.86 6.54 1.27
C VAL A 161 1.69 6.69 2.55
N PHE A 162 2.66 5.80 2.76
CA PHE A 162 3.51 5.83 3.97
C PHE A 162 4.32 7.14 4.05
N SER A 163 4.43 7.69 5.27
CA SER A 163 5.14 8.94 5.57
C SER A 163 4.83 10.07 4.57
N ALA A 164 3.54 10.38 4.39
CA ALA A 164 3.11 11.35 3.38
C ALA A 164 3.51 12.80 3.68
N ASP A 165 3.81 13.15 4.94
CA ASP A 165 4.05 14.53 5.35
C ASP A 165 5.54 14.93 5.32
N ALA A 166 6.46 13.96 5.39
CA ALA A 166 7.91 14.18 5.39
C ALA A 166 8.66 12.87 5.14
N ALA A 167 9.97 12.95 4.90
CA ALA A 167 10.84 11.78 4.96
C ALA A 167 10.67 11.02 6.28
N ASP A 168 10.62 9.69 6.21
CA ASP A 168 10.52 8.87 7.41
C ASP A 168 11.85 8.90 8.19
N PRO A 169 11.85 9.20 9.50
CA PRO A 169 13.08 9.27 10.26
C PRO A 169 13.89 7.96 10.31
N ALA A 170 13.24 6.80 10.14
CA ALA A 170 13.98 5.53 10.07
C ALA A 170 14.69 5.40 8.71
N SER A 171 14.05 5.83 7.61
CA SER A 171 14.70 5.94 6.30
C SER A 171 15.86 6.95 6.30
N GLU A 172 15.74 8.08 7.01
CA GLU A 172 16.85 9.02 7.19
C GLU A 172 18.03 8.40 7.95
N LEU A 173 17.74 7.69 9.06
CA LEU A 173 18.76 6.99 9.82
C LEU A 173 19.44 5.91 8.97
N LEU A 174 18.66 5.13 8.21
CA LEU A 174 19.18 4.13 7.28
C LEU A 174 20.15 4.77 6.28
N LEU A 175 19.71 5.82 5.60
CA LEU A 175 20.51 6.54 4.61
C LEU A 175 21.83 7.05 5.20
N SER A 176 21.79 7.59 6.43
CA SER A 176 23.00 8.09 7.12
C SER A 176 24.03 7.01 7.43
N ALA A 177 23.59 5.75 7.51
CA ALA A 177 24.41 4.60 7.84
C ALA A 177 24.92 3.84 6.60
N LEU A 178 24.37 4.13 5.41
CA LEU A 178 24.78 3.46 4.17
C LEU A 178 26.18 3.91 3.72
N PRO A 179 27.07 2.97 3.33
CA PRO A 179 28.27 3.34 2.60
C PRO A 179 27.91 3.79 1.16
N ARG A 180 28.91 4.25 0.40
CA ARG A 180 28.73 4.50 -1.04
C ARG A 180 28.52 3.17 -1.77
N LEU A 181 27.27 2.87 -2.11
CA LEU A 181 26.89 1.63 -2.78
C LEU A 181 27.26 1.64 -4.26
N THR A 182 27.57 0.45 -4.80
CA THR A 182 27.90 0.21 -6.21
C THR A 182 27.10 -0.98 -6.75
N GLY A 183 27.08 -1.17 -8.07
CA GLY A 183 26.41 -2.33 -8.67
C GLY A 183 24.88 -2.19 -8.75
N THR A 184 24.17 -3.32 -8.78
CA THR A 184 22.71 -3.38 -8.81
C THR A 184 22.15 -3.44 -7.39
N VAL A 185 21.38 -2.42 -7.00
CA VAL A 185 20.82 -2.27 -5.65
C VAL A 185 19.29 -2.36 -5.71
N ALA A 186 18.65 -3.03 -4.74
CA ALA A 186 17.20 -2.97 -4.57
C ALA A 186 16.80 -2.15 -3.34
N ASP A 187 15.72 -1.38 -3.48
CA ASP A 187 14.99 -0.69 -2.41
C ASP A 187 13.66 -1.42 -2.22
N LEU A 188 13.55 -2.22 -1.15
CA LEU A 188 12.32 -2.99 -0.86
C LEU A 188 11.41 -2.20 0.09
N GLY A 189 10.19 -1.90 -0.37
CA GLY A 189 9.29 -0.96 0.29
C GLY A 189 9.66 0.48 -0.05
N ALA A 190 9.90 0.75 -1.33
CA ALA A 190 10.44 2.03 -1.80
C ALA A 190 9.53 3.25 -1.50
N GLY A 191 8.25 3.02 -1.21
CA GLY A 191 7.27 4.06 -0.94
C GLY A 191 7.20 5.07 -2.08
N TRP A 192 7.24 6.35 -1.74
CA TRP A 192 7.28 7.45 -2.71
C TRP A 192 8.70 7.78 -3.22
N GLY A 193 9.69 6.92 -2.95
CA GLY A 193 11.02 6.98 -3.59
C GLY A 193 12.09 7.75 -2.82
N TYR A 194 11.94 7.96 -1.51
CA TYR A 194 12.94 8.68 -0.69
C TYR A 194 14.34 8.04 -0.77
N LEU A 195 14.45 6.77 -0.38
CA LEU A 195 15.71 6.03 -0.39
C LEU A 195 16.19 5.86 -1.83
N THR A 196 15.29 5.44 -2.73
CA THR A 196 15.54 5.32 -4.17
C THR A 196 16.25 6.55 -4.77
N ARG A 197 15.82 7.79 -4.46
CA ARG A 197 16.49 9.01 -4.96
C ARG A 197 17.94 9.09 -4.51
N ASN A 198 18.21 8.79 -3.25
CA ASN A 198 19.57 8.86 -2.71
C ASN A 198 20.45 7.71 -3.23
N LEU A 199 19.88 6.53 -3.47
CA LEU A 199 20.60 5.38 -4.01
C LEU A 199 21.10 5.62 -5.45
N ILE A 200 20.38 6.41 -6.27
CA ILE A 200 20.85 6.75 -7.63
C ILE A 200 21.93 7.83 -7.67
N GLU A 201 22.11 8.59 -6.57
CA GLU A 201 23.19 9.58 -6.41
C GLU A 201 24.53 8.93 -5.99
N MET A 202 24.48 7.64 -5.64
CA MET A 202 25.65 6.81 -5.39
C MET A 202 26.20 6.23 -6.70
N PRO A 203 27.42 5.67 -6.73
CA PRO A 203 27.98 4.98 -7.91
C PRO A 203 27.29 3.63 -8.22
N THR A 204 25.97 3.55 -8.05
CA THR A 204 25.15 2.40 -8.42
C THR A 204 25.04 2.30 -9.94
N LYS A 205 25.13 1.07 -10.43
CA LYS A 205 24.90 0.73 -11.83
C LYS A 205 23.40 0.80 -12.15
N ARG A 206 22.58 0.28 -11.24
CA ARG A 206 21.12 0.20 -11.37
C ARG A 206 20.46 0.19 -9.99
N VAL A 207 19.28 0.79 -9.88
CA VAL A 207 18.42 0.69 -8.71
C VAL A 207 17.10 0.00 -9.10
N ILE A 208 16.63 -0.93 -8.29
CA ILE A 208 15.33 -1.59 -8.44
C ILE A 208 14.46 -1.18 -7.25
N ALA A 209 13.44 -0.36 -7.49
CA ALA A 209 12.51 0.10 -6.46
C ALA A 209 11.28 -0.81 -6.46
N VAL A 210 11.05 -1.54 -5.38
CA VAL A 210 9.92 -2.47 -5.23
C VAL A 210 8.94 -1.91 -4.21
N GLU A 211 7.68 -1.79 -4.59
CA GLU A 211 6.62 -1.26 -3.72
C GLU A 211 5.28 -1.97 -4.00
N ALA A 212 4.52 -2.22 -2.95
CA ALA A 212 3.26 -2.94 -3.01
C ALA A 212 2.07 -2.00 -3.29
N ASP A 213 2.12 -0.73 -2.91
CA ASP A 213 1.10 0.26 -3.27
C ASP A 213 1.39 0.90 -4.64
N TYR A 214 0.53 0.61 -5.62
CA TYR A 214 0.58 1.20 -6.95
C TYR A 214 0.61 2.74 -6.91
N ARG A 215 -0.08 3.37 -5.96
CA ARG A 215 -0.08 4.83 -5.83
C ARG A 215 1.28 5.36 -5.39
N ALA A 216 1.95 4.65 -4.49
CA ALA A 216 3.25 5.05 -3.97
C ALA A 216 4.35 4.90 -5.05
N ILE A 217 4.37 3.78 -5.78
CA ILE A 217 5.36 3.57 -6.85
C ILE A 217 5.21 4.55 -8.01
N GLU A 218 3.97 4.95 -8.37
CA GLU A 218 3.75 5.96 -9.40
C GLU A 218 4.23 7.35 -8.95
N ILE A 219 4.09 7.67 -7.66
CA ILE A 219 4.69 8.87 -7.09
C ILE A 219 6.22 8.79 -7.08
N ALA A 220 6.80 7.61 -6.78
CA ALA A 220 8.23 7.39 -6.86
C ALA A 220 8.78 7.63 -8.28
N ARG A 221 8.05 7.22 -9.33
CA ARG A 221 8.39 7.52 -10.73
C ARG A 221 8.43 9.02 -11.01
N LEU A 222 7.48 9.78 -10.47
CA LEU A 222 7.43 11.24 -10.61
C LEU A 222 8.56 11.94 -9.85
N ASN A 223 8.92 11.40 -8.68
CA ASN A 223 9.95 11.96 -7.81
C ASN A 223 11.36 11.69 -8.31
N VAL A 224 11.58 10.56 -8.99
CA VAL A 224 12.92 10.12 -9.40
C VAL A 224 12.91 9.67 -10.87
N PRO A 225 12.75 10.62 -11.83
CA PRO A 225 12.75 10.29 -13.25
C PRO A 225 14.18 9.95 -13.71
N SER A 226 14.51 8.65 -13.76
CA SER A 226 15.84 8.17 -14.15
C SER A 226 15.78 6.80 -14.81
N ASP A 227 16.49 6.65 -15.93
CA ASP A 227 16.63 5.38 -16.65
C ASP A 227 17.48 4.35 -15.88
N LYS A 228 18.18 4.77 -14.82
CA LYS A 228 18.89 3.86 -13.92
C LYS A 228 17.96 3.07 -13.00
N ILE A 229 16.68 3.43 -12.94
CA ILE A 229 15.72 2.84 -12.00
C ILE A 229 14.77 1.89 -12.72
N LYS A 230 14.61 0.68 -12.19
CA LYS A 230 13.48 -0.21 -12.50
C LYS A 230 12.47 -0.11 -11.36
N PHE A 231 11.34 0.53 -11.60
CA PHE A 231 10.22 0.55 -10.65
C PHE A 231 9.34 -0.70 -10.87
N VAL A 232 9.13 -1.45 -9.80
CA VAL A 232 8.40 -2.72 -9.78
C VAL A 232 7.24 -2.61 -8.79
N TRP A 233 6.01 -2.69 -9.30
CA TRP A 233 4.83 -2.85 -8.47
C TRP A 233 4.66 -4.33 -8.12
N ALA A 234 4.97 -4.70 -6.89
CA ALA A 234 4.93 -6.09 -6.42
C ALA A 234 4.90 -6.17 -4.89
N ASP A 235 4.48 -7.33 -4.38
CA ASP A 235 4.66 -7.68 -2.98
C ASP A 235 6.13 -8.00 -2.69
N ALA A 236 6.80 -7.11 -1.96
CA ALA A 236 8.21 -7.28 -1.60
C ALA A 236 8.48 -8.52 -0.72
N THR A 237 7.48 -9.05 0.00
CA THR A 237 7.66 -10.26 0.87
C THR A 237 7.93 -11.52 0.04
N SER A 238 7.34 -11.61 -1.15
CA SER A 238 7.43 -12.76 -2.06
C SER A 238 8.23 -12.46 -3.32
N TRP A 239 8.61 -11.20 -3.54
CA TRP A 239 9.40 -10.79 -4.69
C TRP A 239 10.74 -11.54 -4.81
N ARG A 240 11.21 -11.63 -6.05
CA ARG A 240 12.52 -12.14 -6.42
C ARG A 240 13.02 -11.35 -7.62
N ALA A 241 14.27 -10.91 -7.56
CA ALA A 241 14.87 -10.18 -8.67
C ALA A 241 15.13 -11.08 -9.89
N ASP A 242 14.91 -10.54 -11.09
CA ASP A 242 15.26 -11.20 -12.36
C ASP A 242 16.78 -11.23 -12.60
N GLU A 243 17.52 -10.39 -11.89
CA GLU A 243 18.99 -10.31 -11.92
C GLU A 243 19.54 -10.39 -10.49
N VAL A 244 20.78 -10.87 -10.37
CA VAL A 244 21.42 -10.99 -9.05
C VAL A 244 21.78 -9.60 -8.52
N LEU A 245 21.47 -9.34 -7.26
CA LEU A 245 21.69 -8.06 -6.59
C LEU A 245 23.02 -8.00 -5.84
N ASP A 246 23.66 -6.84 -5.87
CA ASP A 246 24.82 -6.53 -5.04
C ASP A 246 24.39 -6.14 -3.62
N THR A 247 23.36 -5.31 -3.50
CA THR A 247 22.86 -4.82 -2.21
C THR A 247 21.34 -4.75 -2.19
N VAL A 248 20.73 -5.05 -1.04
CA VAL A 248 19.33 -4.75 -0.74
C VAL A 248 19.27 -3.76 0.43
N VAL A 249 18.46 -2.73 0.28
CA VAL A 249 18.17 -1.71 1.29
C VAL A 249 16.67 -1.74 1.57
N MET A 250 16.26 -1.68 2.83
CA MET A 250 14.84 -1.73 3.19
C MET A 250 14.50 -1.01 4.50
N ASN A 251 13.30 -0.43 4.52
CA ASN A 251 12.59 0.01 5.73
C ASN A 251 11.23 -0.70 5.75
N PRO A 252 11.16 -1.96 6.22
CA PRO A 252 9.95 -2.76 6.10
C PRO A 252 8.80 -2.21 6.95
N PRO A 253 7.54 -2.33 6.50
CA PRO A 253 6.40 -1.96 7.32
C PRO A 253 6.33 -2.88 8.55
N PHE A 254 5.94 -2.32 9.70
CA PHE A 254 5.84 -3.03 10.98
C PHE A 254 4.38 -3.32 11.40
N HIS A 255 3.42 -2.93 10.55
CA HIS A 255 1.99 -3.14 10.76
C HIS A 255 1.31 -3.70 9.50
N ASN A 256 0.49 -4.73 9.65
CA ASN A 256 -0.42 -5.23 8.63
C ASN A 256 -1.86 -4.81 8.95
N PHE A 257 -2.49 -4.01 8.11
CA PHE A 257 -3.84 -3.46 8.34
C PHE A 257 -4.03 -2.81 9.73
N GLY A 258 -2.94 -2.29 10.32
CA GLY A 258 -2.90 -1.67 11.64
C GLY A 258 -2.76 -2.63 12.84
N LYS A 259 -2.34 -3.88 12.62
CA LYS A 259 -1.85 -4.77 13.68
C LYS A 259 -0.35 -4.95 13.55
N ALA A 260 0.38 -4.89 14.66
CA ALA A 260 1.82 -5.17 14.66
C ALA A 260 2.08 -6.60 14.19
N ASP A 261 2.95 -6.73 13.19
CA ASP A 261 3.32 -8.02 12.61
C ASP A 261 4.80 -8.02 12.22
N PRO A 262 5.69 -8.49 13.10
CA PRO A 262 7.11 -8.66 12.78
C PRO A 262 7.36 -9.65 11.63
N GLY A 263 6.38 -10.52 11.31
CA GLY A 263 6.49 -11.51 10.24
C GLY A 263 6.74 -10.87 8.87
N ILE A 264 6.17 -9.69 8.62
CA ILE A 264 6.36 -8.99 7.33
C ILE A 264 7.84 -8.62 7.12
N GLY A 265 8.50 -8.06 8.12
CA GLY A 265 9.93 -7.74 7.99
C GLY A 265 10.80 -8.98 7.85
N ILE A 266 10.45 -10.08 8.50
CA ILE A 266 11.11 -11.38 8.30
C ILE A 266 10.98 -11.86 6.85
N ASP A 267 9.81 -11.70 6.23
CA ASP A 267 9.61 -12.11 4.85
C ASP A 267 10.31 -11.18 3.84
N PHE A 268 10.45 -9.89 4.16
CA PHE A 268 11.35 -8.98 3.42
C PHE A 268 12.81 -9.44 3.49
N ILE A 269 13.29 -9.86 4.66
CA ILE A 269 14.66 -10.38 4.81
C ILE A 269 14.86 -11.64 3.96
N LYS A 270 13.90 -12.58 3.97
CA LYS A 270 13.95 -13.77 3.11
C LYS A 270 13.95 -13.39 1.62
N SER A 271 13.16 -12.40 1.23
CA SER A 271 13.13 -11.86 -0.14
C SER A 271 14.46 -11.30 -0.61
N ALA A 272 15.16 -10.58 0.28
CA ALA A 272 16.51 -10.11 0.02
C ALA A 272 17.48 -11.28 -0.23
N VAL A 273 17.46 -12.30 0.64
CA VAL A 273 18.34 -13.48 0.55
C VAL A 273 18.20 -14.19 -0.80
N ARG A 274 16.97 -14.34 -1.31
CA ARG A 274 16.69 -14.98 -2.62
C ARG A 274 17.27 -14.24 -3.82
N SER A 275 17.50 -12.94 -3.67
CA SER A 275 17.85 -12.03 -4.76
C SER A 275 19.33 -11.62 -4.73
N LEU A 276 19.99 -11.72 -3.58
CA LEU A 276 21.38 -11.31 -3.38
C LEU A 276 22.39 -12.30 -3.98
N LYS A 277 23.53 -11.78 -4.45
CA LYS A 277 24.71 -12.58 -4.81
C LYS A 277 25.32 -13.26 -3.57
N PRO A 278 26.20 -14.27 -3.74
CA PRO A 278 26.87 -14.93 -2.61
C PRO A 278 27.65 -14.00 -1.67
N GLN A 279 28.12 -12.86 -2.20
CA GLN A 279 28.80 -11.80 -1.45
C GLN A 279 27.94 -10.53 -1.42
N GLY A 280 26.63 -10.69 -1.29
CA GLY A 280 25.67 -9.58 -1.29
C GLY A 280 25.46 -8.99 0.09
N ASP A 281 25.07 -7.72 0.09
CA ASP A 281 24.85 -6.90 1.29
C ASP A 281 23.35 -6.66 1.53
N CYS A 282 22.94 -6.65 2.79
CA CYS A 282 21.58 -6.31 3.20
C CYS A 282 21.63 -5.25 4.31
N TYR A 283 20.95 -4.11 4.10
CA TYR A 283 20.76 -3.07 5.10
C TYR A 283 19.27 -2.92 5.42
N ILE A 284 18.94 -3.04 6.71
CA ILE A 284 17.57 -2.94 7.20
C ILE A 284 17.52 -1.98 8.39
N VAL A 285 16.59 -1.03 8.33
CA VAL A 285 16.20 -0.25 9.52
C VAL A 285 14.92 -0.81 10.12
N ALA A 286 14.85 -0.82 11.45
CA ALA A 286 13.69 -1.32 12.18
C ALA A 286 13.52 -0.62 13.52
N ASN A 287 12.30 -0.65 14.07
CA ASN A 287 12.06 -0.30 15.46
C ASN A 287 12.92 -1.18 16.38
N ARG A 288 13.50 -0.59 17.45
CA ARG A 288 14.48 -1.29 18.32
C ARG A 288 13.99 -2.62 18.90
N HIS A 289 12.71 -2.70 19.25
CA HIS A 289 12.11 -3.87 19.88
C HIS A 289 11.86 -5.04 18.92
N LEU A 290 11.98 -4.84 17.61
CA LEU A 290 11.77 -5.91 16.62
C LEU A 290 12.99 -6.84 16.56
N PRO A 291 12.81 -8.17 16.69
CA PRO A 291 13.91 -9.12 16.89
C PRO A 291 14.53 -9.64 15.57
N TYR A 292 14.79 -8.76 14.60
CA TYR A 292 15.27 -9.18 13.27
C TYR A 292 16.69 -9.78 13.27
N GLU A 293 17.48 -9.53 14.31
CA GLU A 293 18.82 -10.11 14.46
C GLU A 293 18.79 -11.63 14.41
N GLN A 294 17.78 -12.28 14.99
CA GLN A 294 17.69 -13.73 14.99
C GLN A 294 17.60 -14.27 13.55
N THR A 295 16.63 -13.79 12.78
CA THR A 295 16.45 -14.19 11.38
C THR A 295 17.66 -13.84 10.51
N LEU A 296 18.27 -12.67 10.72
CA LEU A 296 19.48 -12.29 9.98
C LEU A 296 20.63 -13.25 10.28
N ASN A 297 20.86 -13.62 11.54
CA ASN A 297 21.92 -14.57 11.92
C ASN A 297 21.66 -15.98 11.36
N GLU A 298 20.40 -16.38 11.22
CA GLU A 298 20.03 -17.64 10.58
C GLU A 298 20.34 -17.63 9.08
N LEU A 299 20.16 -16.49 8.40
CA LEU A 299 20.21 -16.38 6.94
C LEU A 299 21.49 -15.77 6.35
N PHE A 300 22.35 -15.13 7.15
CA PHE A 300 23.59 -14.50 6.71
C PHE A 300 24.80 -15.01 7.51
N GLN A 301 26.00 -14.93 6.91
CA GLN A 301 27.23 -15.31 7.62
C GLN A 301 27.66 -14.26 8.63
N ASP A 302 27.58 -12.99 8.27
CA ASP A 302 28.01 -11.87 9.09
C ASP A 302 26.83 -10.92 9.33
N VAL A 303 26.56 -10.56 10.59
CA VAL A 303 25.49 -9.64 10.99
C VAL A 303 26.02 -8.67 12.04
N SER A 304 25.74 -7.38 11.88
CA SER A 304 26.12 -6.35 12.83
C SER A 304 25.08 -5.23 12.93
N GLU A 305 25.05 -4.54 14.07
CA GLU A 305 24.35 -3.27 14.22
C GLU A 305 25.28 -2.15 13.74
N VAL A 306 24.87 -1.39 12.73
CA VAL A 306 25.68 -0.27 12.18
C VAL A 306 25.53 0.97 13.05
N THR A 307 24.29 1.27 13.44
CA THR A 307 23.95 2.40 14.31
C THR A 307 22.58 2.18 14.94
N LYS A 308 22.28 2.97 15.98
CA LYS A 308 20.96 3.05 16.61
C LYS A 308 20.72 4.42 17.21
N ASP A 309 19.45 4.78 17.36
CA ASP A 309 19.02 5.92 18.16
C ASP A 309 18.06 5.46 19.27
N ASN A 310 17.21 6.35 19.79
CA ASN A 310 16.24 5.99 20.82
C ASN A 310 15.07 5.14 20.29
N ARG A 311 14.76 5.18 18.99
CA ARG A 311 13.57 4.59 18.36
C ARG A 311 13.88 3.42 17.42
N TYR A 312 14.95 3.57 16.64
CA TYR A 312 15.32 2.70 15.53
C TYR A 312 16.73 2.15 15.69
N LYS A 313 17.00 1.06 14.96
CA LYS A 313 18.33 0.48 14.77
C LYS A 313 18.51 0.15 13.29
N VAL A 314 19.74 0.29 12.79
CA VAL A 314 20.15 -0.15 11.46
C VAL A 314 21.01 -1.38 11.60
N LEU A 315 20.56 -2.48 11.00
CA LEU A 315 21.29 -3.74 10.95
C LEU A 315 21.89 -3.91 9.55
N TYR A 316 23.09 -4.43 9.51
CA TYR A 316 23.80 -4.86 8.30
C TYR A 316 24.00 -6.36 8.35
N ALA A 317 23.77 -7.02 7.22
CA ALA A 317 24.04 -8.44 7.05
C ALA A 317 24.72 -8.71 5.71
N TYR A 318 25.65 -9.65 5.70
CA TYR A 318 26.53 -9.93 4.56
C TYR A 318 26.68 -11.43 4.31
N LYS A 319 26.89 -11.78 3.03
CA LYS A 319 27.01 -13.16 2.54
C LYS A 319 25.78 -14.00 2.91
N PRO A 320 24.69 -13.91 2.14
CA PRO A 320 23.52 -14.76 2.36
C PRO A 320 23.93 -16.24 2.32
N LYS A 321 23.48 -17.00 3.33
CA LYS A 321 23.63 -18.45 3.39
C LYS A 321 22.67 -19.05 2.37
N ARG A 322 23.22 -19.86 1.45
CA ARG A 322 22.38 -20.65 0.55
C ARG A 322 21.74 -21.78 1.37
N GLN A 323 20.42 -21.71 1.56
CA GLN A 323 19.63 -22.82 2.07
C GLN A 323 18.83 -23.41 0.92
N ASP A 324 18.79 -24.74 0.83
CA ASP A 324 17.89 -25.41 -0.11
C ASP A 324 16.44 -25.07 0.29
N GLY A 325 15.67 -24.47 -0.63
CA GLY A 325 14.26 -24.13 -0.41
C GLY A 325 13.94 -22.67 -0.06
N ILE A 326 14.94 -21.76 -0.09
CA ILE A 326 14.74 -20.29 -0.09
C ILE A 326 14.99 -19.77 -1.51
#